data_AF-A0A1B1A581-F1
#
_entry.id   AF-A0A1B1A581-F1
#
_cell.length_a   1.000
_cell.length_b   1.000
_cell.length_c   1.000
_cell.angle_alpha   90.00
_cell.angle_beta   90.00
_cell.angle_gamma   90.00
#
_symmetry.space_group_name_H-M   'P 1'
#
loop_
_entity.id
_entity.type
_entity.pdbx_description
1 polymer ?
#
loop_
_entity_poly.entity_id
_entity_poly.type
_entity_poly.pdbx_seq_one_letter_code
_entity_poly.pdbx_strand_id
1 'polypeptide(L)'
;MFGYHGLVVEITEVAALKAKVAPKRKPSTNQGEMTAAAFARSAGIRGKGQFLALIEGGHTPAMLVVNPTTRRREWRMSRDDIAAFEANYTTPSMLSAETGAHLNTIRAVLQREGVQPFRPNGLDVGPVYLRNAVEPVVALLKSQEGK
;
A
#
# COMPACT_ATOMS: atom_id res chain seq x y z
N MET A 1 -37.68 13.61 -5.99
CA MET A 1 -36.52 12.74 -5.71
C MET A 1 -35.39 13.19 -6.64
N PHE A 2 -34.41 13.95 -6.15
CA PHE A 2 -33.32 14.47 -6.98
C PHE A 2 -32.16 13.48 -6.96
N GLY A 3 -31.93 12.81 -8.09
CA GLY A 3 -30.83 11.87 -8.27
C GLY A 3 -29.50 12.60 -8.49
N TYR A 4 -28.43 12.12 -7.84
CA TYR A 4 -27.08 12.62 -8.04
C TYR A 4 -26.69 12.52 -9.52
N HIS A 5 -26.41 13.67 -10.14
CA HIS A 5 -25.80 13.71 -11.47
C HIS A 5 -24.31 13.45 -11.32
N GLY A 6 -23.79 12.43 -12.02
CA GLY A 6 -22.38 12.07 -11.96
C GLY A 6 -21.50 13.16 -12.60
N LEU A 7 -20.43 13.55 -11.92
CA LEU A 7 -19.37 14.38 -12.49
C LEU A 7 -18.38 13.48 -13.23
N VAL A 8 -18.21 13.70 -14.53
CA VAL A 8 -17.17 13.05 -15.32
C VAL A 8 -15.94 13.97 -15.32
N VAL A 9 -14.82 13.47 -14.81
CA VAL A 9 -13.55 14.20 -14.78
C VAL A 9 -12.53 13.46 -15.63
N GLU A 10 -11.77 14.22 -16.39
CA GLU A 10 -10.72 13.70 -17.25
C GLU A 10 -9.51 13.27 -16.38
N ILE A 11 -8.96 12.08 -16.64
CA ILE A 11 -8.00 11.44 -15.74
C ILE A 11 -6.65 12.17 -15.72
N THR A 12 -6.27 12.83 -16.81
CA THR A 12 -5.06 13.67 -16.84
C THR A 12 -5.23 14.95 -16.03
N GLU A 13 -6.43 15.51 -15.95
CA GLU A 13 -6.75 16.65 -15.09
C GLU A 13 -6.65 16.28 -13.61
N VAL A 14 -7.15 15.11 -13.22
CA VAL A 14 -6.96 14.57 -11.86
C VAL A 14 -5.47 14.34 -11.57
N ALA A 15 -4.71 13.82 -12.54
CA ALA A 15 -3.27 13.63 -12.40
C ALA A 15 -2.51 14.96 -12.26
N ALA A 16 -2.87 15.97 -13.05
CA ALA A 16 -2.30 17.31 -12.99
C ALA A 16 -2.65 18.03 -11.69
N LEU A 17 -3.89 17.88 -11.19
CA LEU A 17 -4.31 18.43 -9.91
C LEU A 17 -3.53 17.79 -8.76
N LYS A 18 -3.31 16.46 -8.80
CA LYS A 18 -2.43 15.78 -7.83
C LYS A 18 -1.01 16.34 -7.85
N ALA A 19 -0.46 16.64 -9.04
CA ALA A 19 0.86 17.23 -9.16
C ALA A 19 0.91 18.68 -8.63
N LYS A 20 -0.14 19.48 -8.83
CA LYS A 20 -0.24 20.88 -8.34
C LYS A 20 -0.48 20.98 -6.84
N VAL A 21 -1.25 20.07 -6.25
CA VAL A 21 -1.63 20.08 -4.83
C VAL A 21 -0.64 19.28 -3.96
N ALA A 22 0.30 18.56 -4.57
CA ALA A 22 1.37 17.90 -3.83
C ALA A 22 2.16 18.95 -3.01
N PRO A 23 2.20 18.85 -1.67
CA PRO A 23 2.98 19.78 -0.87
C PRO A 23 4.45 19.68 -1.30
N LYS A 24 5.10 20.83 -1.56
CA LYS A 24 6.55 20.92 -1.81
C LYS A 24 7.32 20.49 -0.56
N ARG A 25 7.41 19.19 -0.32
CA ARG A 25 8.24 18.60 0.73
C ARG A 25 9.67 18.59 0.21
N LYS A 26 10.56 19.36 0.84
CA LYS A 26 12.01 19.22 0.61
C LYS A 26 12.39 17.75 0.82
N PRO A 27 13.23 17.16 -0.05
CA PRO A 27 13.67 15.79 0.12
C PRO A 27 14.33 15.65 1.48
N SER A 28 13.93 14.61 2.20
CA SER A 28 14.64 14.21 3.39
C SER A 28 16.09 13.88 3.04
N THR A 29 17.01 14.29 3.89
CA THR A 29 18.46 14.26 3.67
C THR A 29 19.06 12.86 3.43
N ASN A 30 18.26 11.79 3.52
CA ASN A 30 18.67 10.43 3.16
C ASN A 30 17.99 10.04 1.84
N GLN A 31 18.73 10.07 0.73
CA GLN A 31 18.25 9.88 -0.64
C GLN A 31 17.69 8.47 -0.95
N GLY A 32 17.69 7.55 0.02
CA GLY A 32 17.18 6.18 -0.11
C GLY A 32 16.02 5.83 0.83
N GLU A 33 15.59 6.74 1.69
CA GLU A 33 14.55 6.49 2.69
C GLU A 33 13.26 7.22 2.33
N MET A 34 12.12 6.52 2.40
CA MET A 34 10.81 7.14 2.31
C MET A 34 10.11 7.11 3.66
N THR A 35 9.11 7.96 3.84
CA THR A 35 8.32 7.94 5.08
C THR A 35 7.41 6.72 5.08
N ALA A 36 7.18 6.12 6.24
CA ALA A 36 6.27 4.98 6.39
C ALA A 36 4.88 5.26 5.79
N ALA A 37 4.40 6.49 5.95
CA ALA A 37 3.14 6.93 5.35
C ALA A 37 3.20 7.04 3.81
N ALA A 38 4.36 7.37 3.22
CA ALA A 38 4.53 7.37 1.77
C ALA A 38 4.49 5.94 1.23
N PHE A 39 5.23 5.02 1.86
CA PHE A 39 5.21 3.60 1.52
C PHE A 39 3.81 2.97 1.67
N ALA A 40 3.12 3.23 2.79
CA ALA A 40 1.76 2.74 3.00
C ALA A 40 0.82 3.11 1.84
N ARG A 41 0.92 4.35 1.34
CA ARG A 41 0.10 4.82 0.21
C ARG A 41 0.45 4.11 -1.10
N SER A 42 1.73 3.88 -1.39
CA SER A 42 2.14 3.11 -2.59
C SER A 42 1.73 1.65 -2.50
N ALA A 43 1.77 1.07 -1.30
CA ALA A 43 1.27 -0.26 -0.99
C ALA A 43 -0.27 -0.35 -0.94
N GLY A 44 -1.01 0.74 -1.17
CA GLY A 44 -2.48 0.73 -1.14
C GLY A 44 -3.11 0.69 0.26
N ILE A 45 -2.32 0.84 1.32
CA ILE A 45 -2.75 0.91 2.72
C ILE A 45 -3.10 2.37 3.05
N ARG A 46 -4.40 2.69 3.07
CA ARG A 46 -4.88 4.08 3.21
C ARG A 46 -5.58 4.39 4.52
N GLY A 47 -5.91 3.39 5.34
CA GLY A 47 -6.58 3.64 6.61
C GLY A 47 -5.68 4.38 7.59
N LYS A 48 -6.27 5.34 8.30
CA LYS A 48 -5.57 6.13 9.32
C LYS A 48 -5.07 5.19 10.42
N GLY A 49 -3.75 5.14 10.62
CA GLY A 49 -3.12 4.35 11.68
C GLY A 49 -2.92 2.86 11.37
N GLN A 50 -3.45 2.32 10.27
CA GLN A 50 -3.32 0.90 9.94
C GLN A 50 -1.86 0.47 9.75
N PHE A 51 -1.12 1.20 8.93
CA PHE A 51 0.29 0.91 8.70
C PHE A 51 1.15 1.22 9.93
N LEU A 52 0.76 2.22 10.73
CA LEU A 52 1.45 2.52 11.97
C LEU A 52 1.33 1.36 12.97
N ALA A 53 0.16 0.75 13.06
CA ALA A 53 -0.05 -0.38 13.95
C ALA A 53 0.72 -1.64 13.52
N LEU A 54 1.03 -1.81 12.23
CA LEU A 54 1.95 -2.86 11.78
C LEU A 54 3.37 -2.63 12.29
N ILE A 55 3.84 -1.38 12.26
CA ILE A 55 5.15 -1.00 12.78
C ILE A 55 5.20 -1.16 14.30
N GLU A 56 4.23 -0.58 15.01
CA GLU A 56 4.15 -0.61 16.47
C GLU A 56 3.92 -2.03 17.00
N GLY A 57 3.22 -2.88 16.24
CA GLY A 57 3.05 -4.30 16.53
C GLY A 57 4.27 -5.16 16.21
N GLY A 58 5.36 -4.58 15.68
CA GLY A 58 6.59 -5.30 15.34
C GLY A 58 6.49 -6.21 14.12
N HIS A 59 5.44 -6.07 13.31
CA HIS A 59 5.24 -6.85 12.09
C HIS A 59 6.07 -6.33 10.91
N THR A 60 6.38 -5.04 10.91
CA THR A 60 7.17 -4.41 9.86
C THR A 60 8.29 -3.58 10.47
N PRO A 61 9.56 -3.80 10.06
CA PRO A 61 10.65 -2.96 10.52
C PRO A 61 10.49 -1.53 9.97
N ALA A 62 10.79 -0.55 10.80
CA ALA A 62 10.86 0.86 10.43
C ALA A 62 11.73 1.62 11.43
N MET A 63 12.32 2.73 11.00
CA MET A 63 13.17 3.58 11.84
C MET A 63 12.42 4.85 12.27
N LEU A 64 12.46 5.17 13.57
CA LEU A 64 11.94 6.43 14.06
C LEU A 64 13.01 7.52 13.93
N VAL A 65 12.79 8.48 13.03
CA VAL A 65 13.76 9.54 12.73
C VAL A 65 13.18 10.90 13.11
N VAL A 66 14.00 11.77 13.71
CA VAL A 66 13.63 13.17 13.92
C VAL A 66 13.86 13.94 12.62
N ASN A 67 12.80 14.50 12.05
CA ASN A 67 12.92 15.35 10.89
C ASN A 67 13.68 16.63 11.27
N PRO A 68 14.83 16.95 10.63
CA PRO A 68 15.66 18.08 11.04
C PRO A 68 14.94 19.43 10.84
N THR A 69 14.02 19.52 9.89
CA THR A 69 13.30 20.75 9.55
C THR A 69 12.09 20.96 10.47
N THR A 70 11.28 19.93 10.66
CA THR A 70 10.03 20.06 11.44
C THR A 70 10.21 19.70 12.91
N ARG A 71 11.37 19.14 13.29
CA ARG A 71 11.69 18.55 14.61
C ARG A 71 10.69 17.51 15.10
N ARG A 72 9.82 17.01 14.23
CA ARG A 72 8.85 15.96 14.55
C ARG A 72 9.48 14.59 14.34
N ARG A 73 9.12 13.64 15.20
CA ARG A 73 9.44 12.23 15.02
C ARG A 73 8.56 11.67 13.90
N GLU A 74 9.17 11.01 12.93
CA GLU A 74 8.49 10.41 11.78
C GLU A 74 9.08 9.02 11.54
N TRP A 75 8.20 8.04 11.33
CA TRP A 75 8.60 6.71 10.92
C TRP A 75 9.07 6.72 9.48
N ARG A 76 10.24 6.13 9.23
CA ARG A 76 10.86 5.97 7.92
C ARG A 76 11.17 4.52 7.64
N MET A 77 11.22 4.22 6.35
CA MET A 77 11.58 2.92 5.85
C MET A 77 12.73 3.09 4.86
N SER A 78 13.80 2.36 5.13
CA SER A 78 14.88 2.10 4.19
C SER A 78 14.42 1.12 3.11
N ARG A 79 15.25 0.88 2.09
CA ARG A 79 14.98 -0.16 1.10
C ARG A 79 14.94 -1.55 1.73
N ASP A 80 15.79 -1.81 2.71
CA ASP A 80 15.86 -3.10 3.40
C ASP A 80 14.59 -3.34 4.24
N ASP A 81 14.08 -2.29 4.89
CA ASP A 81 12.80 -2.36 5.63
C ASP A 81 11.62 -2.70 4.68
N ILE A 82 11.61 -2.07 3.50
CA ILE A 82 10.60 -2.33 2.48
C ILE A 82 10.71 -3.77 1.95
N ALA A 83 11.92 -4.24 1.66
CA ALA A 83 12.14 -5.60 1.20
C ALA A 83 11.72 -6.63 2.26
N ALA A 84 11.99 -6.37 3.54
CA ALA A 84 11.55 -7.21 4.65
C ALA A 84 10.02 -7.26 4.78
N PHE A 85 9.33 -6.15 4.48
CA PHE A 85 7.87 -6.14 4.37
C PHE A 85 7.39 -6.98 3.19
N GLU A 86 7.91 -6.74 1.99
CA GLU A 86 7.49 -7.39 0.74
C GLU A 86 7.77 -8.91 0.71
N ALA A 87 8.75 -9.36 1.49
CA ALA A 87 9.06 -10.78 1.68
C ALA A 87 7.94 -11.53 2.43
N ASN A 88 7.34 -10.90 3.44
CA ASN A 88 6.36 -11.54 4.32
C ASN A 88 4.91 -11.17 3.98
N TYR A 89 4.72 -9.96 3.44
CA TYR A 89 3.43 -9.35 3.22
C TYR A 89 3.26 -8.91 1.77
N THR A 90 2.01 -8.88 1.34
CA THR A 90 1.62 -8.30 0.06
C THR A 90 0.29 -7.57 0.19
N THR A 91 -0.02 -6.74 -0.79
CA THR A 91 -1.28 -6.00 -0.88
C THR A 91 -1.83 -6.10 -2.30
N PRO A 92 -3.12 -5.84 -2.54
CA PRO A 92 -3.67 -5.86 -3.89
C PRO A 92 -2.93 -4.92 -4.86
N SER A 93 -2.40 -3.80 -4.37
CA SER A 93 -1.58 -2.89 -5.18
C SER A 93 -0.23 -3.51 -5.57
N MET A 94 0.43 -4.22 -4.66
CA MET A 94 1.67 -4.94 -4.96
C MET A 94 1.42 -6.12 -5.90
N LEU A 95 0.35 -6.88 -5.67
CA LEU A 95 -0.07 -7.98 -6.55
C LEU A 95 -0.38 -7.50 -7.96
N SER A 96 -1.04 -6.34 -8.11
CA SER A 96 -1.31 -5.75 -9.42
C SER A 96 -0.02 -5.36 -10.13
N ALA A 97 0.96 -4.79 -9.41
CA ALA A 97 2.26 -4.48 -9.98
C ALA A 97 3.05 -5.73 -10.38
N GLU A 98 2.93 -6.84 -9.63
CA GLU A 98 3.63 -8.10 -9.93
C GLU A 98 2.98 -8.92 -11.04
N THR A 99 1.65 -8.95 -11.07
CA THR A 99 0.89 -9.86 -11.93
C THR A 99 0.32 -9.20 -13.18
N GLY A 100 0.37 -7.87 -13.30
CA GLY A 100 -0.32 -7.14 -14.39
C GLY A 100 -1.85 -7.07 -14.22
N ALA A 101 -2.42 -7.97 -13.43
CA ALA A 101 -3.86 -8.08 -13.25
C ALA A 101 -4.50 -6.84 -12.62
N HIS A 102 -5.73 -6.56 -13.04
CA HIS A 102 -6.52 -5.44 -12.52
C HIS A 102 -6.92 -5.65 -11.05
N LEU A 103 -6.97 -4.57 -10.26
CA LEU A 103 -7.28 -4.60 -8.82
C LEU A 103 -8.60 -5.30 -8.48
N ASN A 104 -9.64 -5.12 -9.29
CA ASN A 104 -10.93 -5.77 -9.04
C ASN A 104 -10.84 -7.29 -9.26
N THR A 105 -10.07 -7.74 -10.25
CA THR A 105 -9.82 -9.16 -10.51
C THR A 105 -9.07 -9.78 -9.35
N ILE A 106 -8.00 -9.14 -8.88
CA ILE A 106 -7.23 -9.61 -7.71
C ILE A 106 -8.13 -9.74 -6.48
N ARG A 107 -8.95 -8.73 -6.19
CA ARG A 107 -9.89 -8.79 -5.06
C ARG A 107 -10.91 -9.92 -5.20
N ALA A 108 -11.46 -10.12 -6.39
CA ALA A 108 -12.41 -11.19 -6.65
C ALA A 108 -11.78 -12.57 -6.48
N VAL A 109 -10.55 -12.78 -6.95
CA VAL A 109 -9.86 -14.07 -6.77
C VAL A 109 -9.48 -14.29 -5.31
N LEU A 110 -8.94 -13.28 -4.61
CA LEU A 110 -8.66 -13.38 -3.17
C LEU A 110 -9.91 -13.76 -2.37
N GLN A 111 -11.06 -13.16 -2.69
CA GLN A 111 -12.32 -13.47 -2.03
C GLN A 111 -12.82 -14.88 -2.36
N ARG A 112 -12.74 -15.29 -3.64
CA ARG A 112 -13.15 -16.62 -4.11
C ARG A 112 -12.32 -17.72 -3.44
N GLU A 113 -11.02 -17.51 -3.31
CA GLU A 113 -10.09 -18.46 -2.66
C GLU A 113 -10.13 -18.36 -1.12
N GLY A 114 -10.99 -17.51 -0.56
CA GLY A 114 -11.17 -17.37 0.88
C GLY A 114 -9.95 -16.83 1.62
N VAL A 115 -9.04 -16.16 0.91
CA VAL A 115 -7.81 -15.62 1.50
C VAL A 115 -8.16 -14.39 2.33
N GLN A 116 -7.96 -14.52 3.65
CA GLN A 116 -8.29 -13.46 4.58
C GLN A 116 -7.13 -12.47 4.75
N PRO A 117 -7.43 -11.17 4.94
CA PRO A 117 -6.43 -10.20 5.33
C PRO A 117 -5.75 -10.59 6.64
N PHE A 118 -4.46 -10.29 6.74
CA PHE A 118 -3.70 -10.39 7.96
C PHE A 118 -4.29 -9.45 9.02
N ARG A 119 -4.70 -10.01 10.16
CA ARG A 119 -5.30 -9.27 11.28
C ARG A 119 -4.58 -9.63 12.58
N PRO A 120 -3.46 -8.98 12.89
CA PRO A 120 -2.74 -9.25 14.13
C PRO A 120 -3.59 -8.79 15.32
N ASN A 121 -3.79 -9.66 16.30
CA ASN A 121 -4.55 -9.37 17.52
C ASN A 121 -5.98 -8.81 17.27
N GLY A 122 -6.61 -9.20 16.16
CA GLY A 122 -7.93 -8.72 15.77
C GLY A 122 -7.96 -7.30 15.19
N LEU A 123 -6.79 -6.67 14.98
CA LEU A 123 -6.70 -5.33 14.42
C LEU A 123 -6.87 -5.35 12.90
N ASP A 124 -7.74 -4.49 12.38
CA ASP A 124 -7.89 -4.28 10.95
C ASP A 124 -6.81 -3.33 10.41
N VAL A 125 -5.72 -3.93 9.92
CA VAL A 125 -4.59 -3.25 9.26
C VAL A 125 -4.84 -3.01 7.76
N GLY A 126 -6.07 -3.24 7.29
CA GLY A 126 -6.45 -3.07 5.89
C GLY A 126 -6.14 -4.30 5.04
N PRO A 127 -6.11 -4.16 3.69
CA PRO A 127 -5.93 -5.27 2.77
C PRO A 127 -4.46 -5.70 2.65
N VAL A 128 -3.86 -6.08 3.78
CA VAL A 128 -2.53 -6.67 3.87
C VAL A 128 -2.69 -8.17 4.01
N TYR A 129 -1.94 -8.95 3.24
CA TYR A 129 -2.04 -10.40 3.21
C TYR A 129 -0.65 -11.02 3.41
N LEU A 130 -0.60 -12.21 3.99
CA LEU A 130 0.65 -12.97 4.09
C LEU A 130 1.03 -13.53 2.72
N ARG A 131 2.32 -13.46 2.36
CA ARG A 131 2.83 -13.93 1.07
C ARG A 131 2.46 -15.38 0.81
N ASN A 132 2.72 -16.26 1.77
CA ASN A 132 2.44 -17.70 1.69
C ASN A 132 0.96 -18.01 1.46
N ALA A 133 0.05 -17.18 1.97
CA ALA A 133 -1.39 -17.39 1.77
C ALA A 133 -1.86 -16.98 0.36
N VAL A 134 -1.12 -16.09 -0.31
CA VAL A 134 -1.48 -15.52 -1.61
C VAL A 134 -0.75 -16.21 -2.77
N GLU A 135 0.34 -16.93 -2.54
CA GLU A 135 1.06 -17.70 -3.56
C GLU A 135 0.16 -18.49 -4.54
N PRO A 136 -0.84 -19.29 -4.10
CA PRO A 136 -1.72 -20.00 -5.03
C PRO A 136 -2.55 -19.05 -5.88
N VAL A 137 -2.97 -17.91 -5.33
CA VAL A 137 -3.72 -16.87 -6.05
C VAL A 137 -2.85 -16.20 -7.11
N VAL A 138 -1.58 -15.92 -6.79
CA VAL A 138 -0.62 -15.35 -7.77
C VAL A 138 -0.42 -16.29 -8.95
N ALA A 139 -0.26 -17.58 -8.69
CA ALA A 139 -0.11 -18.58 -9.75
C ALA A 139 -1.34 -18.60 -10.67
N LEU A 140 -2.55 -18.59 -10.09
CA LEU A 140 -3.80 -18.53 -10.87
C LEU A 140 -3.91 -17.26 -11.72
N LEU A 141 -3.56 -16.09 -11.17
CA LEU A 141 -3.61 -14.82 -11.89
C LEU A 141 -2.65 -14.80 -13.08
N LYS A 142 -1.42 -15.30 -12.90
CA LYS A 142 -0.42 -15.39 -13.98
C LYS A 142 -0.84 -16.36 -15.09
N SER A 143 -1.59 -17.42 -14.77
CA SER A 143 -2.14 -18.35 -15.78
C SER A 143 -3.30 -17.77 -16.59
N GLN A 144 -3.96 -16.70 -16.14
CA GLN A 144 -5.14 -16.11 -16.80
C GLN A 144 -4.76 -15.01 -17.82
N GLU A 145 -3.57 -14.39 -17.73
CA GLU A 145 -3.10 -13.39 -18.71
C GLU A 145 -2.61 -13.99 -20.03
N GLY A 146 -2.50 -15.32 -20.13
CA GLY A 146 -2.04 -16.03 -21.33
C GLY A 146 -3.14 -16.43 -22.32
N LYS A 147 -4.34 -15.83 -22.27
CA LYS A 147 -5.47 -16.22 -23.13
C LYS A 147 -6.10 -15.04 -23.87
#